data_AF-A0A803YD45-F1
#
_entry.id   AF-A0A803YD45-F1
#
_cell.length_a   1.000
_cell.length_b   1.000
_cell.length_c   1.000
_cell.angle_alpha   90.00
_cell.angle_beta   90.00
_cell.angle_gamma   90.00
#
_symmetry.space_group_name_H-M   'P 1'
#
loop_
_entity.id
_entity.type
_entity.pdbx_description
1 polymer ?
#
loop_
_entity_poly.entity_id
_entity_poly.type
_entity_poly.pdbx_seq_one_letter_code
_entity_poly.pdbx_strand_id
1 'polypeptide(L)'
;MVSPSPWVSITSWWEIRAQLVEQLKCLDQQCELRVQLLQDLQDFFRKKAEIEMDYSRNLEKLAERFLAKTRSTKDQQFKKDQNVLSPVNCWNLLLNQVKRESRDHTTLSDIYLNNIIPRFVQVSEDSGRLFKKVTECCMSLLLKMGQCGCILLLRICSSCCRNMIRKL
;
A
#
# COMPACT_ATOMS: atom_id res chain seq x y z
N MET A 1 26.82 37.66 -28.82
CA MET A 1 25.77 36.84 -28.19
C MET A 1 24.66 37.77 -27.74
N VAL A 2 23.50 37.76 -28.40
CA VAL A 2 22.35 38.60 -28.01
C VAL A 2 21.73 37.97 -26.77
N SER A 3 21.83 38.65 -25.63
CA SER A 3 21.13 38.23 -24.40
C SER A 3 19.61 38.25 -24.64
N PRO A 4 18.89 37.18 -24.28
CA PRO A 4 17.47 37.07 -24.59
C PRO A 4 16.66 38.25 -24.05
N SER A 5 15.60 38.62 -24.77
CA SER A 5 14.75 39.73 -24.36
C SER A 5 14.11 39.42 -22.99
N PRO A 6 14.00 40.40 -22.08
CA PRO A 6 13.48 40.16 -20.74
C PRO A 6 12.06 39.59 -20.72
N TRP A 7 11.27 39.84 -21.77
CA TRP A 7 9.93 39.32 -21.96
C TRP A 7 9.90 37.80 -22.19
N VAL A 8 10.86 37.25 -22.95
CA VAL A 8 10.98 35.80 -23.18
C VAL A 8 11.32 35.05 -21.88
N SER A 9 12.11 35.67 -21.00
CA SER A 9 12.41 35.13 -19.68
C SER A 9 11.23 35.19 -18.71
N ILE A 10 10.30 36.14 -18.89
CA ILE A 10 9.06 36.19 -18.10
C ILE A 10 8.08 35.11 -18.57
N THR A 11 7.88 34.95 -19.88
CA THR A 11 6.94 33.95 -20.42
C THR A 11 7.36 32.53 -20.06
N SER A 12 8.65 32.19 -20.17
CA SER A 12 9.16 30.87 -19.75
C SER A 12 8.99 30.61 -18.26
N TRP A 13 9.08 31.65 -17.43
CA TRP A 13 8.88 31.54 -15.98
C TRP A 13 7.42 31.19 -15.63
N TRP A 14 6.44 31.80 -16.32
CA TRP A 14 5.03 31.45 -16.14
C TRP A 14 4.73 30.03 -16.61
N GLU A 15 5.33 29.57 -17.72
CA GLU A 15 5.18 28.21 -18.23
C GLU A 15 5.71 27.17 -17.23
N ILE A 16 6.91 27.37 -16.68
CA ILE A 16 7.50 26.47 -15.67
C ILE A 16 6.62 26.42 -14.41
N ARG A 17 6.12 27.57 -13.96
CA ARG A 17 5.20 27.64 -12.81
C ARG A 17 3.90 26.87 -13.09
N ALA A 18 3.31 27.03 -14.27
CA ALA A 18 2.10 26.32 -14.66
C ALA A 18 2.33 24.79 -14.74
N GLN A 19 3.44 24.36 -15.35
CA GLN A 19 3.83 22.95 -15.40
C GLN A 19 4.01 22.35 -14.00
N LEU A 20 4.68 23.07 -13.08
CA LEU A 20 4.89 22.60 -11.71
C LEU A 20 3.57 22.44 -10.94
N VAL A 21 2.62 23.35 -11.12
CA VAL A 21 1.28 23.25 -10.52
C VAL A 21 0.51 22.05 -11.08
N GLU A 22 0.59 21.81 -12.38
CA GLU A 22 -0.09 20.67 -13.00
C GLU A 22 0.54 19.34 -12.59
N GLN A 23 1.86 19.28 -12.47
CA GLN A 23 2.57 18.13 -11.92
C GLN A 23 2.15 17.84 -10.47
N LEU A 24 1.96 18.88 -9.65
CA LEU A 24 1.48 18.71 -8.29
C LEU A 24 0.07 18.11 -8.24
N LYS A 25 -0.86 18.56 -9.09
CA LYS A 25 -2.21 17.98 -9.16
C LYS A 25 -2.17 16.51 -9.61
N CYS A 26 -1.36 16.20 -10.63
CA CYS A 26 -1.21 14.83 -11.10
C CYS A 26 -0.64 13.93 -10.01
N LEU A 27 0.36 14.42 -9.26
CA LEU A 27 0.95 13.69 -8.14
C LEU A 27 -0.05 13.47 -7.01
N ASP A 28 -0.87 14.47 -6.69
CA ASP A 28 -1.93 14.40 -5.68
C ASP A 28 -2.96 13.32 -6.05
N GLN A 29 -3.46 13.34 -7.28
CA GLN A 29 -4.38 12.32 -7.79
C GLN A 29 -3.76 10.92 -7.76
N GLN A 30 -2.49 10.77 -8.14
CA GLN A 30 -1.80 9.48 -8.03
C GLN A 30 -1.66 9.01 -6.57
N CYS A 31 -1.44 9.94 -5.65
CA CYS A 31 -1.37 9.63 -4.23
C CYS A 31 -2.73 9.11 -3.72
N GLU A 32 -3.83 9.77 -4.07
CA GLU A 32 -5.19 9.34 -3.72
C GLU A 32 -5.50 7.94 -4.25
N LEU A 33 -5.24 7.70 -5.55
CA LEU A 33 -5.46 6.39 -6.17
C LEU A 33 -4.63 5.28 -5.50
N ARG A 34 -3.39 5.60 -5.12
CA ARG A 34 -2.51 4.65 -4.43
C ARG A 34 -3.00 4.35 -3.02
N VAL A 35 -3.47 5.35 -2.28
CA VAL A 35 -4.06 5.17 -0.95
C VAL A 35 -5.32 4.30 -1.04
N GLN A 36 -6.19 4.55 -2.03
CA GLN A 36 -7.38 3.74 -2.26
C GLN A 36 -7.02 2.29 -2.57
N LEU A 37 -6.08 2.04 -3.48
CA LEU A 37 -5.63 0.70 -3.81
C LEU A 37 -5.05 -0.04 -2.58
N LEU A 38 -4.25 0.65 -1.76
CA LEU A 38 -3.72 0.07 -0.53
C LEU A 38 -4.83 -0.24 0.49
N GLN A 39 -5.89 0.55 0.53
CA GLN A 39 -7.06 0.28 1.36
C GLN A 39 -7.82 -0.96 0.87
N ASP A 40 -8.10 -1.03 -0.44
CA ASP A 40 -8.78 -2.17 -1.06
C ASP A 40 -8.01 -3.48 -0.84
N LEU A 41 -6.67 -3.44 -0.94
CA LEU A 41 -5.80 -4.57 -0.65
C LEU A 41 -5.89 -5.02 0.81
N GLN A 42 -5.90 -4.07 1.76
CA GLN A 42 -6.07 -4.40 3.18
C GLN A 42 -7.41 -5.08 3.45
N ASP A 43 -8.49 -4.55 2.87
CA ASP A 43 -9.84 -5.08 3.03
C ASP A 43 -9.98 -6.46 2.39
N PHE A 44 -9.36 -6.66 1.21
CA PHE A 44 -9.26 -7.97 0.57
C PHE A 44 -8.58 -8.99 1.47
N PHE A 45 -7.40 -8.67 2.03
CA PHE A 45 -6.70 -9.60 2.91
C PHE A 45 -7.41 -9.83 4.24
N ARG A 46 -8.15 -8.83 4.76
CA ARG A 46 -9.00 -9.02 5.95
C ARG A 46 -10.12 -10.02 5.66
N LYS A 47 -10.81 -9.87 4.51
CA LYS A 47 -11.83 -10.83 4.10
C LYS A 47 -11.25 -12.20 3.83
N LYS A 48 -10.06 -12.27 3.21
CA LYS A 48 -9.36 -13.53 2.98
C LYS A 48 -9.02 -14.22 4.30
N ALA A 49 -8.51 -13.49 5.29
CA ALA A 49 -8.19 -14.01 6.62
C ALA A 49 -9.41 -14.57 7.35
N GLU A 50 -10.57 -13.91 7.26
CA GLU A 50 -11.85 -14.43 7.78
C GLU A 50 -12.21 -15.76 7.13
N ILE A 51 -12.11 -15.83 5.80
CA ILE A 51 -12.38 -17.05 5.04
C ILE A 51 -11.44 -18.18 5.48
N GLU A 52 -10.13 -17.94 5.59
CA GLU A 52 -9.18 -18.95 6.07
C GLU A 52 -9.53 -19.46 7.47
N MET A 53 -9.94 -18.57 8.38
CA MET A 53 -10.38 -18.98 9.74
C MET A 53 -11.64 -19.84 9.71
N ASP A 54 -12.60 -19.53 8.84
CA ASP A 54 -13.81 -20.33 8.72
C ASP A 54 -13.53 -21.70 8.09
N TYR A 55 -12.61 -21.78 7.12
CA TYR A 55 -12.09 -23.07 6.61
C TYR A 55 -11.44 -23.89 7.73
N SER A 56 -10.52 -23.29 8.49
CA SER A 56 -9.88 -23.92 9.65
C SER A 56 -10.91 -24.48 10.64
N ARG A 57 -11.88 -23.66 11.07
CA ARG A 57 -12.96 -24.08 11.99
C ARG A 57 -13.80 -25.23 11.45
N ASN A 58 -14.09 -25.24 10.15
CA ASN A 58 -14.86 -26.32 9.52
C ASN A 58 -14.07 -27.63 9.46
N LEU A 59 -12.76 -27.57 9.20
CA LEU A 59 -11.88 -28.75 9.26
C LEU A 59 -11.72 -29.30 10.67
N GLU A 60 -11.58 -28.43 11.68
CA GLU A 60 -11.50 -28.86 13.08
C GLU A 60 -12.79 -29.59 13.50
N LYS A 61 -13.96 -29.00 13.21
CA LYS A 61 -15.27 -29.63 13.47
C LYS A 61 -15.41 -30.97 12.76
N LEU A 62 -14.92 -31.09 11.52
CA LEU A 62 -14.91 -32.35 10.77
C LEU A 62 -14.06 -33.40 11.50
N ALA A 63 -12.82 -33.06 11.86
CA ALA A 63 -11.92 -33.96 12.55
C ALA A 63 -12.46 -34.40 13.92
N GLU A 64 -13.00 -33.48 14.72
CA GLU A 64 -13.58 -33.76 16.05
C GLU A 64 -14.77 -34.71 15.99
N ARG A 65 -15.70 -34.46 15.05
CA ARG A 65 -16.90 -35.30 14.87
C ARG A 65 -16.56 -36.76 14.63
N PHE A 66 -15.52 -37.00 13.84
CA PHE A 66 -15.09 -38.34 13.47
C PHE A 66 -14.15 -38.97 14.50
N LEU A 67 -13.34 -38.19 15.21
CA LEU A 67 -12.55 -38.66 16.36
C LEU A 67 -13.44 -39.14 17.52
N ALA A 68 -14.52 -38.42 17.82
CA ALA A 68 -15.46 -38.78 18.89
C ALA A 68 -16.12 -40.15 18.62
N LYS A 69 -16.53 -40.40 17.37
CA LYS A 69 -17.08 -41.70 16.94
C LYS A 69 -16.07 -42.84 17.06
N THR A 70 -14.82 -42.62 16.67
CA THR A 70 -13.77 -43.66 16.74
C THR A 70 -13.34 -44.00 18.18
N ARG A 71 -13.45 -43.07 19.14
CA ARG A 71 -13.19 -43.36 20.56
C ARG A 71 -14.31 -44.19 21.19
N SER A 72 -15.57 -43.94 20.82
CA SER A 72 -16.73 -44.68 21.33
C SER A 72 -16.72 -46.18 20.98
N THR A 73 -15.92 -46.61 20.00
CA THR A 73 -15.82 -48.02 19.56
C THR A 73 -14.56 -48.72 20.07
N LYS A 74 -13.64 -48.00 20.74
CA LYS A 74 -12.28 -48.49 21.09
C LYS A 74 -12.16 -49.23 22.42
N ASP A 75 -13.25 -49.36 23.20
CA ASP A 75 -13.23 -50.13 24.45
C ASP A 75 -13.34 -51.65 24.26
N GLN A 76 -13.50 -52.13 23.03
CA GLN A 76 -13.39 -53.56 22.72
C GLN A 76 -12.36 -53.75 21.61
N GLN A 77 -11.36 -54.58 21.91
CA GLN A 77 -10.48 -55.25 20.96
C GLN A 77 -9.28 -54.45 20.38
N PHE A 78 -8.12 -55.11 20.42
CA PHE A 78 -6.87 -54.87 19.66
C PHE A 78 -5.74 -54.09 20.32
N LYS A 79 -5.23 -54.67 21.42
CA LYS A 79 -3.77 -54.87 21.59
C LYS A 79 -3.35 -56.08 20.76
N LYS A 80 -2.78 -55.87 19.57
CA LYS A 80 -1.91 -56.76 18.76
C LYS A 80 -2.15 -56.49 17.28
N ASP A 81 -1.30 -55.69 16.67
CA ASP A 81 -0.32 -56.18 15.70
C ASP A 81 0.34 -55.02 14.95
N GLN A 82 1.66 -55.11 14.91
CA GLN A 82 2.61 -54.21 14.26
C GLN A 82 2.52 -54.33 12.73
N ASN A 83 1.38 -53.98 12.12
CA ASN A 83 1.27 -53.87 10.66
C ASN A 83 0.93 -52.43 10.24
N VAL A 84 1.83 -51.85 9.45
CA VAL A 84 1.91 -50.44 9.07
C VAL A 84 0.69 -49.93 8.26
N LEU A 85 -0.23 -50.79 7.84
CA LEU A 85 -1.44 -50.43 7.10
C LEU A 85 -2.70 -51.17 7.59
N SER A 86 -3.04 -51.03 8.88
CA SER A 86 -4.41 -51.30 9.31
C SER A 86 -5.34 -50.19 8.80
N PRO A 87 -6.57 -50.48 8.33
CA PRO A 87 -7.57 -49.45 7.98
C PRO A 87 -7.76 -48.39 9.08
N VAL A 88 -7.57 -48.79 10.34
CA VAL A 88 -7.59 -47.89 11.51
C VAL A 88 -6.40 -46.92 11.50
N ASN A 89 -5.21 -47.37 11.09
CA ASN A 89 -4.03 -46.51 10.94
C ASN A 89 -4.24 -45.50 9.80
N CYS A 90 -4.72 -45.95 8.64
CA CYS A 90 -5.05 -45.05 7.52
C CYS A 90 -6.06 -43.98 7.93
N TRP A 91 -7.08 -44.37 8.68
CA TRP A 91 -8.07 -43.44 9.23
C TRP A 91 -7.46 -42.41 10.19
N ASN A 92 -6.57 -42.84 11.10
CA ASN A 92 -5.89 -41.92 12.01
C ASN A 92 -4.97 -40.95 11.25
N LEU A 93 -4.26 -41.43 10.22
CA LEU A 93 -3.42 -40.57 9.36
C LEU A 93 -4.26 -39.52 8.63
N LEU A 94 -5.44 -39.90 8.11
CA LEU A 94 -6.36 -38.98 7.45
C LEU A 94 -6.87 -37.89 8.42
N LEU A 95 -7.30 -38.28 9.63
CA LEU A 95 -7.75 -37.32 10.65
C LEU A 95 -6.62 -36.39 11.10
N ASN A 96 -5.39 -36.90 11.23
CA ASN A 96 -4.23 -36.08 11.55
C ASN A 96 -3.89 -35.10 10.41
N GLN A 97 -4.10 -35.51 9.15
CA GLN A 97 -3.90 -34.62 8.00
C GLN A 97 -4.91 -33.46 8.00
N VAL A 98 -6.20 -33.74 8.22
CA VAL A 98 -7.25 -32.70 8.33
C VAL A 98 -6.93 -31.72 9.47
N LYS A 99 -6.41 -32.20 10.60
CA LYS A 99 -5.97 -31.35 11.71
C LYS A 99 -4.75 -30.49 11.38
N ARG A 100 -3.82 -31.00 10.56
CA ARG A 100 -2.70 -30.19 10.07
C ARG A 100 -3.21 -29.09 9.15
N GLU A 101 -4.05 -29.42 8.18
CA GLU A 101 -4.66 -28.43 7.28
C GLU A 101 -5.43 -27.35 8.05
N SER A 102 -6.21 -27.73 9.08
CA SER A 102 -6.87 -26.79 9.99
C SER A 102 -5.90 -25.76 10.58
N ARG A 103 -4.73 -26.19 11.08
CA ARG A 103 -3.70 -25.33 11.66
C ARG A 103 -2.98 -24.49 10.61
N ASP A 104 -2.75 -25.03 9.42
CA ASP A 104 -2.13 -24.31 8.31
C ASP A 104 -3.02 -23.14 7.89
N HIS A 105 -4.34 -23.34 7.81
CA HIS A 105 -5.32 -22.28 7.54
C HIS A 105 -5.36 -21.22 8.67
N THR A 106 -5.29 -21.63 9.95
CA THR A 106 -5.14 -20.66 11.07
C THR A 106 -3.88 -19.81 10.90
N THR A 107 -2.75 -20.47 10.64
CA THR A 107 -1.45 -19.81 10.46
C THR A 107 -1.49 -18.84 9.29
N LEU A 108 -2.13 -19.22 8.19
CA LEU A 108 -2.27 -18.38 7.01
C LEU A 108 -3.13 -17.13 7.30
N SER A 109 -4.21 -17.28 8.07
CA SER A 109 -5.01 -16.15 8.53
C SER A 109 -4.20 -15.18 9.41
N ASP A 110 -3.43 -15.71 10.36
CA ASP A 110 -2.55 -14.91 11.21
C ASP A 110 -1.46 -14.19 10.40
N ILE A 111 -0.92 -14.83 9.35
CA ILE A 111 0.02 -14.17 8.43
C ILE A 111 -0.66 -13.00 7.73
N TYR A 112 -1.89 -13.15 7.25
CA TYR A 112 -2.61 -12.06 6.59
C TYR A 112 -2.87 -10.89 7.55
N LEU A 113 -3.37 -11.16 8.75
CA LEU A 113 -3.73 -10.13 9.73
C LEU A 113 -2.52 -9.44 10.35
N ASN A 114 -1.48 -10.21 10.71
CA ASN A 114 -0.39 -9.71 11.54
C ASN A 114 0.89 -9.39 10.76
N ASN A 115 1.00 -9.83 9.49
CA ASN A 115 2.16 -9.56 8.66
C ASN A 115 1.80 -8.78 7.40
N ILE A 116 0.85 -9.27 6.58
CA ILE A 116 0.58 -8.65 5.28
C ILE A 116 -0.16 -7.32 5.41
N ILE A 117 -1.27 -7.26 6.16
CA ILE A 117 -2.04 -6.02 6.33
C ILE A 117 -1.19 -4.89 6.94
N PRO A 118 -0.43 -5.11 8.03
CA PRO A 118 0.43 -4.06 8.60
C PRO A 118 1.49 -3.53 7.63
N ARG A 119 1.98 -4.37 6.71
CA ARG A 119 2.91 -3.92 5.66
C ARG A 119 2.25 -2.93 4.70
N PHE A 120 0.99 -3.15 4.32
CA PHE A 120 0.26 -2.18 3.49
C PHE A 120 -0.01 -0.88 4.23
N VAL A 121 -0.34 -0.93 5.52
CA VAL A 121 -0.48 0.25 6.38
C VAL A 121 0.83 1.05 6.39
N GLN A 122 1.95 0.38 6.66
CA GLN A 122 3.27 1.01 6.66
C GLN A 122 3.60 1.65 5.31
N VAL A 123 3.37 0.94 4.20
CA VAL A 123 3.61 1.48 2.85
C VAL A 123 2.74 2.70 2.57
N SER A 124 1.49 2.71 3.06
CA SER A 124 0.59 3.87 2.94
C SER A 124 1.13 5.08 3.71
N GLU A 125 1.53 4.88 4.97
CA GLU A 125 2.12 5.93 5.81
C GLU A 125 3.41 6.50 5.22
N ASP A 126 4.31 5.63 4.75
CA ASP A 126 5.56 6.03 4.12
C ASP A 126 5.30 6.80 2.82
N SER A 127 4.31 6.37 2.03
CA SER A 127 3.88 7.08 0.82
C SER A 127 3.34 8.48 1.15
N GLY A 128 2.50 8.60 2.19
CA GLY A 128 1.98 9.89 2.64
C GLY A 128 3.07 10.84 3.15
N ARG A 129 4.06 10.30 3.90
CA ARG A 129 5.23 11.09 4.34
C ARG A 129 6.07 11.59 3.17
N LEU A 130 6.33 10.73 2.18
CA LEU A 130 7.05 11.11 0.96
C LEU A 130 6.29 12.17 0.18
N PHE A 131 4.99 12.00 -0.01
CA PHE A 131 4.14 12.97 -0.69
C PHE A 131 4.19 14.34 0.00
N LYS A 132 4.06 14.39 1.33
CA LYS A 132 4.17 15.64 2.09
C LYS A 132 5.50 16.35 1.84
N LYS A 133 6.62 15.62 1.88
CA LYS A 133 7.96 16.19 1.58
C LYS A 133 8.05 16.74 0.16
N VAL A 134 7.51 16.02 -0.83
CA VAL A 134 7.51 16.49 -2.23
C VAL A 134 6.69 17.77 -2.37
N THR A 135 5.49 17.81 -1.78
CA THR A 135 4.63 18.99 -1.79
C THR A 135 5.29 20.19 -1.12
N GLU A 136 5.93 20.02 0.04
CA GLU A 136 6.69 21.07 0.73
C GLU A 136 7.84 21.61 -0.15
N CYS A 137 8.61 20.72 -0.79
CA CYS A 137 9.68 21.10 -1.72
C CYS A 137 9.13 21.89 -2.93
N CYS A 138 8.06 21.41 -3.56
CA CYS A 138 7.45 22.09 -4.70
C CYS A 138 6.88 23.46 -4.32
N MET A 139 6.24 23.58 -3.15
CA MET A 139 5.73 24.86 -2.64
C MET A 139 6.87 25.85 -2.35
N SER A 140 7.98 25.38 -1.78
CA SER A 140 9.19 26.20 -1.59
C SER A 140 9.74 26.72 -2.93
N LEU A 141 9.77 25.87 -3.95
CA LEU A 141 10.19 26.26 -5.30
C LEU A 141 9.24 27.28 -5.93
N LEU A 142 7.92 27.08 -5.82
CA LEU A 142 6.92 28.04 -6.31
C LEU A 142 7.05 29.42 -5.66
N LEU A 143 7.31 29.46 -4.35
CA LEU A 143 7.54 30.71 -3.61
C LEU A 143 8.81 31.43 -4.08
N LYS A 144 9.93 30.70 -4.18
CA LYS A 144 11.21 31.25 -4.67
C LYS A 144 11.09 31.75 -6.11
N MET A 145 10.43 30.97 -6.96
CA MET A 145 10.13 31.39 -8.32
C MET A 145 9.32 32.69 -8.31
N GLY A 146 8.27 32.80 -7.48
CA GLY A 146 7.44 34.00 -7.38
C GLY A 146 8.24 35.25 -7.03
N GLN A 147 9.14 35.14 -6.05
CA GLN A 147 10.03 36.22 -5.66
C GLN A 147 10.97 36.65 -6.80
N CYS A 148 11.59 35.69 -7.50
CA CYS A 148 12.44 35.98 -8.66
C CYS A 148 11.67 36.67 -9.80
N GLY A 149 10.44 36.23 -10.09
CA GLY A 149 9.57 36.85 -11.09
C GLY A 149 9.24 38.31 -10.76
N CYS A 150 8.88 38.60 -9.50
CA CYS A 150 8.62 39.97 -9.04
C CYS A 150 9.87 40.87 -9.16
N ILE A 151 11.05 40.37 -8.79
CA ILE A 151 12.32 41.11 -8.90
C ILE A 151 12.65 41.42 -10.37
N LEU A 152 12.45 40.45 -11.27
CA LEU A 152 12.70 40.64 -12.69
C LEU A 152 11.76 41.68 -13.30
N LEU A 153 10.47 41.62 -12.97
CA LEU A 153 9.46 42.61 -13.39
C LEU A 153 9.78 44.01 -12.87
N LEU A 154 10.15 44.14 -11.59
CA LEU A 154 10.60 45.42 -11.01
C LEU A 154 11.82 45.98 -11.74
N ARG A 155 12.81 45.15 -12.07
CA ARG A 155 14.01 45.56 -12.82
C ARG A 155 13.67 46.03 -14.24
N ILE A 156 12.79 45.31 -14.94
CA ILE A 156 12.35 45.66 -16.30
C ILE A 156 11.57 46.98 -16.27
N CYS A 157 10.60 47.12 -15.35
CA CYS A 157 9.79 48.32 -15.20
C CYS A 157 10.67 49.54 -14.85
N SER A 158 11.63 49.37 -13.92
CA SER A 158 12.60 50.41 -13.55
C SER A 158 13.55 50.78 -14.71
N SER A 159 13.98 49.82 -15.53
CA SER A 159 14.79 50.07 -16.72
C SER A 159 14.00 50.83 -17.80
N CYS A 160 12.76 50.42 -18.04
CA CYS A 160 11.86 51.07 -19.00
C CYS A 160 11.57 52.53 -18.58
N CYS A 161 11.29 52.75 -17.29
CA CYS A 161 11.05 54.07 -16.73
C CYS A 161 12.30 54.98 -16.83
N ARG A 162 13.50 54.45 -16.53
CA ARG A 162 14.77 55.19 -16.72
C ARG A 162 15.04 55.56 -18.18
N ASN A 163 14.77 54.65 -19.11
CA ASN A 163 14.97 54.92 -20.55
C ASN A 163 13.96 55.91 -21.11
N MET A 164 12.74 55.97 -20.54
CA MET A 164 11.72 56.96 -20.88
C MET A 164 12.11 58.36 -20.37
N ILE A 165 12.60 58.47 -19.13
CA ILE A 165 13.07 59.74 -18.55
C ILE A 165 14.28 60.31 -19.31
N ARG A 166 15.19 59.45 -19.81
CA ARG A 166 16.34 59.90 -20.61
C ARG A 166 16.01 60.36 -22.04
N LYS A 167 14.80 60.07 -22.52
CA LYS A 167 14.31 60.44 -23.85
C LYS A 167 13.41 61.68 -23.83
N LEU A 168 13.07 62.17 -22.63
CA LEU A 168 12.45 63.47 -22.37
C LEU A 168 13.54 64.50 -22.10
#